data_AF-A0A6I5CN70-F1
#
_entry.id   AF-A0A6I5CN70-F1
#
_cell.length_a   1.000
_cell.length_b   1.000
_cell.length_c   1.000
_cell.angle_alpha   90.00
_cell.angle_beta   90.00
_cell.angle_gamma   90.00
#
_symmetry.space_group_name_H-M   'P 1'
#
loop_
_entity.id
_entity.type
_entity.pdbx_description
1 polymer ?
#
loop_
_entity_poly.entity_id
_entity_poly.type
_entity_poly.pdbx_seq_one_letter_code
_entity_poly.pdbx_strand_id
1 'polypeptide(L)'
;ATRLGDTPGSGRNYTGRPAGPLDTSAWDVLEADGTLRGATATPWGDSPVYVVVADGGPSGLYLPEAPGGPLRLYGPEEAAEIIARDPERPPGVPVVLLTSHAGDGLLTLPRTVADRAGVETWAMDARYRLLPTGDGRTRVVFRDDPDGGRPLGQWIASPPGMLPDPAQRPPEGSLVLGAGTGFAFTEDALITFTLVDPATGRSTGRAAHEPGDFAENEWSYRLLPRVRHFARWDPETDTEGPLRELPAGMRNAYVFSSHGRLLQGGVEAPHVVQRPDGSTSVENEDITGVETGLFIRRRPSFRGRSSVWLDACSGHALHPEYHDPLVHLSGAQQVANTVDALVWSYADDATFAEGEEGGRPDRVLIHGPLDVQREDIGVSVPEIPDAYLPHLADWAGLPADLPEREVRARRFTRALRHAFGTELESPAHQQEYARYLRGLGALELTRWRAGATAPITGRELGRLVTLHHHGRGLPVPDDAGRALAGLLAASGDAATDTPAPHRVPPYGPVPYGPGSAPSAVPSGAVPAPGRPGGPDAVART
;
A
#
# COMPACT_ATOMS: atom_id res chain seq x y z
N ALA A 1 -13.16 17.30 -33.78
CA ALA A 1 -13.79 16.24 -32.97
C ALA A 1 -15.11 15.88 -33.62
N THR A 2 -15.42 14.59 -33.74
CA THR A 2 -16.76 14.12 -34.10
C THR A 2 -17.52 13.74 -32.83
N ARG A 3 -18.85 13.82 -32.87
CA ARG A 3 -19.69 13.26 -31.80
C ARG A 3 -19.56 11.74 -31.80
N LEU A 4 -19.57 11.12 -30.63
CA LEU A 4 -19.64 9.66 -30.52
C LEU A 4 -21.07 9.19 -30.79
N GLY A 5 -21.32 8.66 -31.98
CA GLY A 5 -22.67 8.34 -32.43
C GLY A 5 -23.53 9.60 -32.63
N ASP A 6 -24.84 9.40 -32.79
CA ASP A 6 -25.76 10.47 -33.19
C ASP A 6 -26.42 11.20 -32.01
N THR A 7 -26.30 10.67 -30.79
CA THR A 7 -26.99 11.18 -29.60
C THR A 7 -26.16 12.26 -28.90
N PRO A 8 -26.67 13.50 -28.72
CA PRO A 8 -25.98 14.52 -27.93
C PRO A 8 -25.66 14.03 -26.51
N GLY A 9 -24.48 14.36 -25.99
CA GLY A 9 -24.09 14.01 -24.62
C GLY A 9 -23.49 12.62 -24.41
N SER A 10 -23.36 11.82 -25.47
CA SER A 10 -22.68 10.52 -25.44
C SER A 10 -21.15 10.64 -25.35
N GLY A 11 -20.57 11.73 -25.87
CA GLY A 11 -19.13 11.96 -25.87
C GLY A 11 -18.54 12.49 -27.18
N ARG A 12 -17.21 12.50 -27.22
CA ARG A 12 -16.39 13.02 -28.33
C ARG A 12 -15.35 12.02 -28.78
N ASN A 13 -15.13 11.99 -30.09
CA ASN A 13 -14.02 11.29 -30.71
C ASN A 13 -13.06 12.31 -31.35
N TYR A 14 -11.84 12.36 -30.82
CA TYR A 14 -10.75 13.24 -31.24
C TYR A 14 -9.72 12.53 -32.12
N THR A 15 -9.79 11.21 -32.28
CA THR A 15 -8.82 10.43 -33.09
C THR A 15 -8.94 10.67 -34.59
N GLY A 16 -10.04 11.28 -35.05
CA GLY A 16 -10.36 11.46 -36.47
C GLY A 16 -10.80 10.17 -37.18
N ARG A 17 -10.78 9.03 -36.50
CA ARG A 17 -11.24 7.74 -37.03
C ARG A 17 -12.75 7.60 -36.83
N PRO A 18 -13.51 7.08 -37.81
CA PRO A 18 -14.92 6.75 -37.58
C PRO A 18 -15.05 5.79 -36.40
N ALA A 19 -15.91 6.13 -35.45
CA ALA A 19 -16.37 5.23 -34.42
C ALA A 19 -17.88 5.09 -34.61
N GLY A 20 -18.38 3.86 -34.73
CA GLY A 20 -19.81 3.61 -34.71
C GLY A 20 -20.43 3.99 -33.36
N PRO A 21 -21.74 3.75 -33.16
CA PRO A 21 -22.36 3.90 -31.86
C PRO A 21 -21.63 3.04 -30.82
N LEU A 22 -21.08 3.66 -29.78
CA LEU A 22 -20.31 2.96 -28.75
C LEU A 22 -21.25 2.29 -27.73
N ASP A 23 -21.03 1.00 -27.48
CA ASP A 23 -21.62 0.27 -26.36
C ASP A 23 -20.79 0.54 -25.09
N THR A 24 -21.34 1.33 -24.17
CA THR A 24 -20.70 1.69 -22.89
C THR A 24 -21.14 0.80 -21.73
N SER A 25 -22.02 -0.18 -21.97
CA SER A 25 -22.55 -1.07 -20.92
C SER A 25 -21.62 -2.24 -20.61
N ALA A 26 -20.75 -2.58 -21.56
CA ALA A 26 -19.83 -3.71 -21.44
C ALA A 26 -18.52 -3.47 -22.21
N TRP A 27 -17.51 -4.26 -21.87
CA TRP A 27 -16.22 -4.35 -22.55
C TRP A 27 -15.85 -5.82 -22.73
N ASP A 28 -15.04 -6.13 -23.75
CA ASP A 28 -14.56 -7.49 -24.03
C ASP A 28 -13.04 -7.57 -23.83
N VAL A 29 -12.51 -8.79 -23.80
CA VAL A 29 -11.06 -9.05 -23.91
C VAL A 29 -10.79 -9.72 -25.26
N LEU A 30 -9.87 -9.16 -26.04
CA LEU A 30 -9.30 -9.79 -27.22
C LEU A 30 -8.14 -10.67 -26.78
N GLU A 31 -8.38 -11.98 -26.77
CA GLU A 31 -7.41 -13.00 -26.44
C GLU A 31 -6.27 -13.05 -27.48
N ALA A 32 -5.15 -13.65 -27.09
CA ALA A 32 -3.98 -13.84 -27.95
C ALA A 32 -4.28 -14.53 -29.29
N ASP A 33 -5.24 -15.47 -29.30
CA ASP A 33 -5.68 -16.22 -30.48
C ASP A 33 -6.65 -15.44 -31.39
N GLY A 34 -6.97 -14.20 -31.02
CA GLY A 34 -7.88 -13.31 -31.73
C GLY A 34 -9.36 -13.52 -31.40
N THR A 35 -9.69 -14.42 -30.47
CA THR A 35 -11.06 -14.60 -29.98
C THR A 35 -11.44 -13.51 -28.97
N LEU A 36 -12.75 -13.27 -28.83
CA LEU A 36 -13.27 -12.37 -27.80
C LEU A 36 -13.77 -13.19 -26.62
N ARG A 37 -13.17 -12.97 -25.45
CA ARG A 37 -13.71 -13.44 -24.17
C ARG A 37 -14.82 -12.47 -23.74
N GLY A 38 -15.97 -13.06 -23.42
CA GLY A 38 -17.28 -12.41 -23.41
C GLY A 38 -17.43 -11.13 -22.59
N ALA A 39 -18.52 -10.43 -22.87
CA ALA A 39 -18.86 -9.11 -22.35
C ALA A 39 -18.85 -9.05 -20.83
N THR A 40 -17.92 -8.28 -20.29
CA THR A 40 -17.85 -7.90 -18.88
C THR A 40 -18.55 -6.56 -18.71
N ALA A 41 -19.43 -6.44 -17.71
CA ALA A 41 -20.12 -5.18 -17.42
C ALA A 41 -19.11 -4.08 -17.08
N THR A 42 -19.37 -2.85 -17.52
CA THR A 42 -18.60 -1.69 -17.11
C THR A 42 -18.93 -1.29 -15.66
N PRO A 43 -18.00 -0.68 -14.93
CA PRO A 43 -18.18 -0.41 -13.50
C PRO A 43 -19.23 0.69 -13.21
N TRP A 44 -19.57 1.52 -14.20
CA TRP A 44 -20.69 2.47 -14.10
C TRP A 44 -22.06 1.85 -14.44
N GLY A 45 -22.09 0.59 -14.89
CA GLY A 45 -23.31 -0.14 -15.26
C GLY A 45 -24.14 0.61 -16.30
N ASP A 46 -25.44 0.73 -16.03
CA ASP A 46 -26.39 1.44 -16.92
C ASP A 46 -26.37 2.97 -16.74
N SER A 47 -25.51 3.50 -15.86
CA SER A 47 -25.44 4.94 -15.65
C SER A 47 -24.91 5.65 -16.90
N PRO A 48 -25.48 6.81 -17.28
CA PRO A 48 -24.97 7.58 -18.40
C PRO A 48 -23.53 8.04 -18.13
N VAL A 49 -22.71 8.02 -19.18
CA VAL A 49 -21.31 8.49 -19.15
C VAL A 49 -21.01 9.37 -20.35
N TYR A 50 -20.09 10.31 -20.18
CA TYR A 50 -19.56 11.16 -21.24
C TYR A 50 -18.20 10.63 -21.69
N VAL A 51 -18.15 10.04 -22.88
CA VAL A 51 -16.94 9.33 -23.34
C VAL A 51 -16.01 10.26 -24.13
N VAL A 52 -14.71 10.22 -23.85
CA VAL A 52 -13.68 10.94 -24.59
C VAL A 52 -12.77 9.89 -25.24
N VAL A 53 -12.85 9.74 -26.55
CA VAL A 53 -11.92 8.90 -27.33
C VAL A 53 -10.83 9.79 -27.91
N ALA A 54 -9.59 9.59 -27.47
CA ALA A 54 -8.44 10.34 -27.96
C ALA A 54 -7.18 9.47 -27.93
N ASP A 55 -6.22 9.77 -28.80
CA ASP A 55 -4.86 9.26 -28.67
C ASP A 55 -4.13 10.03 -27.54
N GLY A 56 -3.13 9.43 -26.90
CA GLY A 56 -2.42 10.04 -25.78
C GLY A 56 -2.00 9.01 -24.72
N GLY A 57 -1.89 9.47 -23.47
CA GLY A 57 -1.54 8.65 -22.30
C GLY A 57 -1.53 9.48 -21.01
N PRO A 58 -0.77 9.08 -19.97
CA PRO A 58 -0.73 9.77 -18.68
C PRO A 58 -0.33 11.25 -18.76
N SER A 59 0.54 11.59 -19.71
CA SER A 59 1.08 12.94 -19.89
C SER A 59 0.17 13.88 -20.68
N GLY A 60 -0.99 13.42 -21.17
CA GLY A 60 -1.89 14.27 -21.94
C GLY A 60 -2.64 13.58 -23.07
N LEU A 61 -3.45 14.37 -23.78
CA LEU A 61 -4.28 13.92 -24.90
C LEU A 61 -3.94 14.67 -26.19
N TYR A 62 -3.95 13.96 -27.32
CA TYR A 62 -3.90 14.57 -28.63
C TYR A 62 -5.29 15.10 -29.01
N LEU A 63 -5.44 16.42 -28.99
CA LEU A 63 -6.70 17.12 -29.28
C LEU A 63 -6.47 18.13 -30.42
N PRO A 64 -7.50 18.48 -31.21
CA PRO A 64 -7.35 19.43 -32.31
C PRO A 64 -7.25 20.87 -31.80
N GLU A 65 -6.35 21.67 -32.36
CA GLU A 65 -6.15 23.08 -31.95
C GLU A 65 -7.37 23.97 -32.25
N ALA A 66 -8.12 23.61 -33.28
CA ALA A 66 -9.38 24.24 -33.69
C ALA A 66 -10.29 23.18 -34.32
N PRO A 67 -11.60 23.43 -34.52
CA PRO A 67 -12.47 22.50 -35.23
C PRO A 67 -11.91 22.13 -36.62
N GLY A 68 -11.49 20.87 -36.79
CA GLY A 68 -10.87 20.36 -38.02
C GLY A 68 -9.38 20.67 -38.20
N GLY A 69 -8.75 21.31 -37.21
CA GLY A 69 -7.31 21.62 -37.21
C GLY A 69 -6.40 20.42 -36.87
N PRO A 70 -5.07 20.62 -36.92
CA PRO A 70 -4.10 19.59 -36.57
C PRO A 70 -4.24 19.14 -35.11
N LEU A 71 -3.91 17.88 -34.84
CA LEU A 71 -3.83 17.36 -33.48
C LEU A 71 -2.53 17.84 -32.81
N ARG A 72 -2.67 18.31 -31.57
CA ARG A 72 -1.56 18.70 -30.69
C ARG A 72 -1.71 17.95 -29.36
N LEU A 73 -0.57 17.57 -28.76
CA LEU A 73 -0.56 17.04 -27.40
C LEU A 73 -0.82 18.19 -26.39
N TYR A 74 -1.91 18.07 -25.64
CA TYR A 74 -2.24 18.95 -24.53
C TYR A 74 -1.93 18.23 -23.22
N GLY A 75 -1.25 18.92 -22.31
CA GLY A 75 -0.93 18.36 -20.98
C GLY A 75 -2.19 18.09 -20.15
N PRO A 76 -2.07 17.43 -18.99
CA PRO A 76 -3.22 17.03 -18.16
C PRO A 76 -4.17 18.19 -17.82
N GLU A 77 -3.64 19.35 -17.46
CA GLU A 77 -4.39 20.54 -17.08
C GLU A 77 -5.15 21.15 -18.26
N GLU A 78 -4.48 21.29 -19.41
CA GLU A 78 -5.08 21.86 -20.62
C GLU A 78 -6.15 20.91 -21.19
N ALA A 79 -5.88 19.60 -21.22
CA ALA A 79 -6.83 18.59 -21.66
C ALA A 79 -8.07 18.56 -20.75
N ALA A 80 -7.87 18.61 -19.43
CA ALA A 80 -8.96 18.67 -18.47
C ALA A 80 -9.82 19.93 -18.63
N GLU A 81 -9.22 21.09 -18.91
CA GLU A 81 -9.96 22.32 -19.20
C GLU A 81 -10.82 22.19 -20.45
N ILE A 82 -10.28 21.62 -21.53
CA ILE A 82 -11.01 21.39 -22.79
C ILE A 82 -12.20 20.47 -22.55
N ILE A 83 -12.00 19.34 -21.85
CA ILE A 83 -13.07 18.38 -21.54
C ILE A 83 -14.13 19.01 -20.62
N ALA A 84 -13.71 19.71 -19.58
CA ALA A 84 -14.62 20.32 -18.60
C ALA A 84 -15.54 21.37 -19.25
N ARG A 85 -15.05 22.11 -20.25
CA ARG A 85 -15.77 23.15 -21.00
C ARG A 85 -16.50 22.64 -22.24
N ASP A 86 -16.50 21.35 -22.54
CA ASP A 86 -17.20 20.85 -23.73
C ASP A 86 -18.71 21.14 -23.61
N PRO A 87 -19.31 21.92 -24.52
CA PRO A 87 -20.72 22.28 -24.45
C PRO A 87 -21.68 21.09 -24.61
N GLU A 88 -21.21 19.95 -25.14
CA GLU A 88 -22.01 18.73 -25.25
C GLU A 88 -21.93 17.85 -23.99
N ARG A 89 -21.04 18.14 -23.04
CA ARG A 89 -20.94 17.36 -21.80
C ARG A 89 -22.14 17.64 -20.89
N PRO A 90 -22.95 16.63 -20.55
CA PRO A 90 -24.05 16.84 -19.61
C PRO A 90 -23.52 17.12 -18.19
N PRO A 91 -24.18 18.01 -17.42
CA PRO A 91 -23.79 18.28 -16.05
C PRO A 91 -23.98 17.04 -15.16
N GLY A 92 -23.03 16.79 -14.25
CA GLY A 92 -23.09 15.69 -13.28
C GLY A 92 -22.86 14.29 -13.86
N VAL A 93 -22.65 14.16 -15.17
CA VAL A 93 -22.36 12.87 -15.82
C VAL A 93 -20.86 12.54 -15.71
N PRO A 94 -20.48 11.33 -15.24
CA PRO A 94 -19.09 10.90 -15.19
C PRO A 94 -18.40 10.94 -16.55
N VAL A 95 -17.11 11.20 -16.55
CA VAL A 95 -16.28 11.17 -17.78
C VAL A 95 -15.60 9.81 -17.91
N VAL A 96 -15.58 9.24 -19.10
CA VAL A 96 -14.79 8.03 -19.42
C VAL A 96 -13.71 8.41 -20.41
N LEU A 97 -12.45 8.29 -20.02
CA LEU A 97 -11.29 8.49 -20.89
C LEU A 97 -10.96 7.18 -21.61
N LEU A 98 -11.33 7.09 -22.88
CA LEU A 98 -10.88 6.05 -23.79
C LEU A 98 -9.58 6.49 -24.46
N THR A 99 -8.50 6.38 -23.70
CA THR A 99 -7.13 6.61 -24.14
C THR A 99 -6.28 5.52 -23.53
N SER A 100 -5.48 4.84 -24.34
CA SER A 100 -4.63 3.75 -23.87
C SER A 100 -3.74 4.27 -22.75
N HIS A 101 -3.62 3.51 -21.67
CA HIS A 101 -2.75 3.86 -20.54
C HIS A 101 -3.09 5.18 -19.83
N ALA A 102 -4.28 5.77 -20.01
CA ALA A 102 -4.62 7.01 -19.31
C ALA A 102 -4.65 6.87 -17.78
N GLY A 103 -4.82 5.65 -17.28
CA GLY A 103 -4.75 5.27 -15.87
C GLY A 103 -3.34 4.92 -15.36
N ASP A 104 -2.31 4.94 -16.21
CA ASP A 104 -0.95 4.60 -15.81
C ASP A 104 -0.32 5.72 -14.95
N GLY A 105 0.82 5.40 -14.34
CA GLY A 105 1.59 6.33 -13.52
C GLY A 105 0.78 6.81 -12.31
N LEU A 106 0.86 8.10 -11.99
CA LEU A 106 0.29 8.65 -10.75
C LEU A 106 -1.19 9.06 -10.87
N LEU A 107 -1.87 8.65 -11.94
CA LEU A 107 -3.26 9.03 -12.25
C LEU A 107 -3.44 10.54 -12.49
N THR A 108 -2.39 11.24 -12.92
CA THR A 108 -2.40 12.69 -13.08
C THR A 108 -3.53 13.15 -14.02
N LEU A 109 -3.59 12.61 -15.24
CA LEU A 109 -4.64 12.97 -16.20
C LEU A 109 -6.07 12.75 -15.68
N PRO A 110 -6.49 11.53 -15.26
CA PRO A 110 -7.87 11.31 -14.84
C PRO A 110 -8.24 12.08 -13.57
N ARG A 111 -7.30 12.31 -12.63
CA ARG A 111 -7.55 13.14 -11.45
C ARG A 111 -7.74 14.62 -11.81
N THR A 112 -6.93 15.14 -12.71
CA THR A 112 -7.07 16.53 -13.18
C THR A 112 -8.37 16.74 -13.95
N VAL A 113 -8.79 15.77 -14.77
CA VAL A 113 -10.11 15.80 -15.42
C VAL A 113 -11.23 15.76 -14.39
N ALA A 114 -11.15 14.88 -13.38
CA ALA A 114 -12.16 14.77 -12.34
C ALA A 114 -12.34 16.06 -11.53
N ASP A 115 -11.24 16.64 -11.04
CA ASP A 115 -11.24 17.91 -10.32
C ASP A 115 -11.78 19.05 -11.18
N ARG A 116 -11.33 19.14 -12.44
CA ARG A 116 -11.71 20.26 -13.31
C ARG A 116 -13.15 20.20 -13.77
N ALA A 117 -13.65 18.99 -14.07
CA ALA A 117 -15.02 18.75 -14.52
C ALA A 117 -16.02 18.64 -13.37
N GLY A 118 -15.55 18.46 -12.13
CA GLY A 118 -16.36 18.32 -10.92
C GLY A 118 -17.15 17.01 -10.85
N VAL A 119 -16.70 15.97 -11.56
CA VAL A 119 -17.37 14.66 -11.67
C VAL A 119 -16.33 13.53 -11.61
N GLU A 120 -16.78 12.32 -11.27
CA GLU A 120 -15.92 11.15 -11.35
C GLU A 120 -15.41 10.93 -12.78
N THR A 121 -14.13 10.58 -12.91
CA THR A 121 -13.50 10.24 -14.20
C THR A 121 -12.97 8.82 -14.15
N TRP A 122 -13.40 8.02 -15.11
CA TRP A 122 -12.93 6.66 -15.34
C TRP A 122 -11.84 6.65 -16.40
N ALA A 123 -10.76 5.93 -16.13
CA ALA A 123 -9.69 5.66 -17.11
C ALA A 123 -9.27 4.19 -17.00
N MET A 124 -8.46 3.74 -17.95
CA MET A 124 -7.88 2.40 -17.94
C MET A 124 -6.35 2.46 -17.97
N ASP A 125 -5.70 1.51 -17.30
CA ASP A 125 -4.26 1.24 -17.39
C ASP A 125 -3.92 0.19 -18.48
N ALA A 126 -4.80 0.10 -19.49
CA ALA A 126 -4.77 -0.92 -20.53
C ALA A 126 -4.52 -0.33 -21.92
N ARG A 127 -4.14 -1.21 -22.86
CA ARG A 127 -4.33 -0.98 -24.30
C ARG A 127 -5.73 -1.42 -24.70
N TYR A 128 -6.38 -0.62 -25.53
CA TYR A 128 -7.70 -0.97 -26.04
C TYR A 128 -7.80 -0.86 -27.57
N ARG A 129 -8.84 -1.48 -28.10
CA ARG A 129 -9.35 -1.28 -29.45
C ARG A 129 -10.85 -1.04 -29.40
N LEU A 130 -11.36 -0.40 -30.44
CA LEU A 130 -12.78 -0.30 -30.71
C LEU A 130 -13.12 -1.32 -31.80
N LEU A 131 -13.93 -2.33 -31.47
CA LEU A 131 -14.32 -3.37 -32.41
C LEU A 131 -15.84 -3.35 -32.66
N PRO A 132 -16.30 -3.51 -33.91
CA PRO A 132 -17.72 -3.67 -34.20
C PRO A 132 -18.30 -4.92 -33.55
N THR A 133 -19.50 -4.81 -33.00
CA THR A 133 -20.29 -5.94 -32.49
C THR A 133 -21.34 -6.36 -33.52
N GLY A 134 -21.86 -7.58 -33.41
CA GLY A 134 -22.82 -8.14 -34.37
C GLY A 134 -24.17 -7.39 -34.45
N ASP A 135 -24.46 -6.52 -33.49
CA ASP A 135 -25.64 -5.65 -33.43
C ASP A 135 -25.40 -4.24 -34.04
N GLY A 136 -24.24 -4.03 -34.69
CA GLY A 136 -23.90 -2.76 -35.35
C GLY A 136 -23.38 -1.68 -34.40
N ARG A 137 -23.24 -1.96 -33.10
CA ARG A 137 -22.52 -1.10 -32.15
C ARG A 137 -21.02 -1.36 -32.22
N THR A 138 -20.25 -0.58 -31.48
CA THR A 138 -18.80 -0.72 -31.31
C THR A 138 -18.52 -0.91 -29.83
N ARG A 139 -17.68 -1.86 -29.45
CA ARG A 139 -17.32 -2.10 -28.05
C ARG A 139 -15.85 -1.79 -27.77
N VAL A 140 -15.58 -1.37 -26.55
CA VAL A 140 -14.21 -1.28 -26.01
C VAL A 140 -13.69 -2.68 -25.75
N VAL A 141 -12.55 -3.01 -26.34
CA VAL A 141 -11.94 -4.33 -26.20
C VAL A 141 -10.52 -4.17 -25.68
N PHE A 142 -10.25 -4.72 -24.50
CA PHE A 142 -8.90 -4.76 -23.95
C PHE A 142 -8.10 -5.81 -24.70
N ARG A 143 -6.85 -5.49 -25.00
CA ARG A 143 -5.99 -6.41 -25.75
C ARG A 143 -5.12 -7.17 -24.77
N ASP A 144 -5.30 -8.49 -24.77
CA ASP A 144 -4.39 -9.38 -24.05
C ASP A 144 -3.00 -9.39 -24.71
N ASP A 145 -1.96 -9.56 -23.91
CA ASP A 145 -0.59 -9.65 -24.39
C ASP A 145 -0.20 -11.12 -24.55
N PRO A 146 -0.05 -11.65 -25.78
CA PRO A 146 0.23 -13.07 -26.00
C PRO A 146 1.52 -13.55 -25.35
N ASP A 147 2.47 -12.64 -25.12
CA ASP A 147 3.76 -12.95 -24.50
C ASP A 147 3.72 -12.84 -22.97
N GLY A 148 2.56 -12.48 -22.38
CA GLY A 148 2.39 -12.30 -20.93
C GLY A 148 3.18 -11.13 -20.35
N GLY A 149 3.83 -10.30 -21.18
CA GLY A 149 4.74 -9.25 -20.72
C GLY A 149 4.07 -7.96 -20.26
N ARG A 150 2.74 -7.86 -20.32
CA ARG A 150 1.98 -6.66 -19.97
C ARG A 150 0.64 -7.02 -19.33
N PRO A 151 0.20 -6.25 -18.31
CA PRO A 151 -1.11 -6.46 -17.73
C PRO A 151 -2.22 -6.18 -18.76
N LEU A 152 -3.31 -6.91 -18.62
CA LEU A 152 -4.56 -6.69 -19.32
C LEU A 152 -5.15 -5.32 -18.97
N GLY A 153 -4.97 -4.89 -17.72
CA GLY A 153 -5.45 -3.63 -17.17
C GLY A 153 -6.93 -3.65 -16.77
N GLN A 154 -7.35 -2.59 -16.11
CA GLN A 154 -8.62 -2.47 -15.40
C GLN A 154 -9.17 -1.05 -15.50
N TRP A 155 -10.42 -0.89 -15.07
CA TRP A 155 -11.05 0.42 -14.95
C TRP A 155 -10.72 1.06 -13.59
N ILE A 156 -10.27 2.31 -13.62
CA ILE A 156 -9.85 3.07 -12.44
C ILE A 156 -10.72 4.32 -12.33
N ALA A 157 -11.42 4.44 -11.20
CA ALA A 157 -12.22 5.60 -10.84
C ALA A 157 -11.38 6.66 -10.13
N SER A 158 -11.39 7.88 -10.66
CA SER A 158 -10.83 9.07 -10.02
C SER A 158 -11.96 10.02 -9.62
N PRO A 159 -12.31 10.13 -8.32
CA PRO A 159 -13.24 11.14 -7.87
C PRO A 159 -12.57 12.53 -7.80
N PRO A 160 -13.35 13.62 -7.80
CA PRO A 160 -12.83 14.96 -7.50
C PRO A 160 -12.22 15.07 -6.10
N GLY A 161 -11.31 16.04 -5.91
CA GLY A 161 -10.55 16.27 -4.68
C GLY A 161 -9.31 15.39 -4.53
N MET A 162 -8.92 14.67 -5.59
CA MET A 162 -7.82 13.69 -5.56
C MET A 162 -6.52 14.22 -6.17
N LEU A 163 -6.41 15.52 -6.41
CA LEU A 163 -5.14 16.12 -6.81
C LEU A 163 -4.09 16.05 -5.68
N PRO A 164 -2.79 15.97 -6.04
CA PRO A 164 -1.68 16.09 -5.09
C PRO A 164 -1.76 17.39 -4.29
N ASP A 165 -1.20 17.39 -3.08
CA ASP A 165 -1.16 18.61 -2.28
C ASP A 165 -0.13 19.58 -2.90
N PRO A 166 -0.51 20.78 -3.34
CA PRO A 166 0.43 21.73 -3.93
C PRO A 166 1.50 22.22 -2.93
N ALA A 167 1.26 22.11 -1.62
CA ALA A 167 2.24 22.44 -0.59
C ALA A 167 3.31 21.34 -0.40
N GLN A 168 3.11 20.17 -1.01
CA GLN A 168 4.03 19.04 -0.92
C GLN A 168 5.40 19.37 -1.54
N ARG A 169 6.47 19.06 -0.82
CA ARG A 169 7.86 19.26 -1.25
C ARG A 169 8.65 17.94 -1.20
N PRO A 170 9.35 17.54 -2.27
CA PRO A 170 9.28 18.10 -3.64
C PRO A 170 7.87 17.94 -4.25
N PRO A 171 7.53 18.56 -5.40
CA PRO A 171 6.28 18.29 -6.12
C PRO A 171 6.12 16.81 -6.49
N GLU A 172 4.88 16.36 -6.74
CA GLU A 172 4.62 14.99 -7.22
C GLU A 172 5.41 14.69 -8.51
N GLY A 173 5.97 13.48 -8.62
CA GLY A 173 6.82 13.06 -9.73
C GLY A 173 8.30 13.45 -9.57
N SER A 174 8.62 14.38 -8.66
CA SER A 174 9.98 14.90 -8.47
C SER A 174 10.70 14.36 -7.22
N LEU A 175 10.10 13.40 -6.50
CA LEU A 175 10.81 12.70 -5.43
C LEU A 175 11.94 11.87 -6.05
N VAL A 176 13.17 12.07 -5.59
CA VAL A 176 14.33 11.27 -6.02
C VAL A 176 14.47 10.08 -5.08
N LEU A 177 14.47 8.89 -5.66
CA LEU A 177 14.67 7.60 -5.02
C LEU A 177 16.10 7.10 -5.31
N GLY A 178 16.68 6.30 -4.42
CA GLY A 178 18.06 5.83 -4.50
C GLY A 178 19.10 6.94 -4.24
N ALA A 179 18.70 8.06 -3.65
CA ALA A 179 19.58 9.22 -3.53
C ALA A 179 20.88 8.88 -2.76
N GLY A 180 22.03 9.04 -3.42
CA GLY A 180 23.36 8.79 -2.83
C GLY A 180 23.90 7.37 -2.98
N THR A 181 23.19 6.48 -3.66
CA THR A 181 23.59 5.07 -3.85
C THR A 181 24.32 4.79 -5.16
N GLY A 182 24.48 5.80 -6.03
CA GLY A 182 25.05 5.66 -7.38
C GLY A 182 24.01 5.33 -8.45
N PHE A 183 22.82 4.91 -8.04
CA PHE A 183 21.62 4.74 -8.85
C PHE A 183 20.53 5.67 -8.29
N ALA A 184 20.10 6.67 -9.05
CA ALA A 184 19.07 7.59 -8.59
C ALA A 184 18.10 7.88 -9.73
N PHE A 185 16.81 7.82 -9.41
CA PHE A 185 15.75 8.04 -10.38
C PHE A 185 14.60 8.79 -9.70
N THR A 186 13.77 9.43 -10.52
CA THR A 186 12.63 10.22 -10.07
C THR A 186 11.37 9.37 -9.97
N GLU A 187 10.44 9.79 -9.11
CA GLU A 187 9.14 9.13 -8.89
C GLU A 187 8.32 8.97 -10.19
N ASP A 188 8.53 9.81 -11.21
CA ASP A 188 7.91 9.68 -12.53
C ASP A 188 8.49 8.55 -13.40
N ALA A 189 9.74 8.13 -13.13
CA ALA A 189 10.37 6.98 -13.78
C ALA A 189 9.96 5.65 -13.12
N LEU A 190 9.46 5.69 -11.88
CA LEU A 190 9.01 4.51 -11.16
C LEU A 190 7.80 3.87 -11.85
N ILE A 191 7.90 2.57 -12.13
CA ILE A 191 6.81 1.78 -12.69
C ILE A 191 5.92 1.33 -11.53
N THR A 192 4.67 1.80 -11.53
CA THR A 192 3.67 1.33 -10.58
C THR A 192 2.33 1.09 -11.24
N PHE A 193 1.62 0.09 -10.73
CA PHE A 193 0.25 -0.23 -11.12
C PHE A 193 -0.72 0.24 -10.04
N THR A 194 -1.88 0.73 -10.44
CA THR A 194 -2.92 1.13 -9.48
C THR A 194 -3.57 -0.12 -8.93
N LEU A 195 -3.62 -0.29 -7.60
CA LEU A 195 -4.51 -1.27 -6.99
C LEU A 195 -5.86 -0.60 -6.76
N VAL A 196 -6.96 -1.25 -7.17
CA VAL A 196 -8.31 -0.71 -7.03
C VAL A 196 -9.19 -1.61 -6.18
N ASP A 197 -10.15 -1.02 -5.49
CA ASP A 197 -11.27 -1.78 -4.96
C ASP A 197 -12.16 -2.23 -6.14
N PRO A 198 -12.29 -3.53 -6.41
CA PRO A 198 -13.02 -4.01 -7.59
C PRO A 198 -14.53 -3.73 -7.55
N ALA A 199 -15.11 -3.39 -6.38
CA ALA A 199 -16.51 -2.98 -6.29
C ALA A 199 -16.72 -1.51 -6.67
N THR A 200 -15.69 -0.67 -6.54
CA THR A 200 -15.82 0.79 -6.76
C THR A 200 -14.87 1.36 -7.81
N GLY A 201 -13.88 0.59 -8.27
CA GLY A 201 -12.80 1.05 -9.14
C GLY A 201 -11.85 2.06 -8.50
N ARG A 202 -12.05 2.44 -7.24
CA ARG A 202 -11.24 3.48 -6.57
C ARG A 202 -9.90 2.92 -6.14
N SER A 203 -8.85 3.72 -6.29
CA SER A 203 -7.50 3.36 -5.85
C SER A 203 -7.46 3.05 -4.34
N THR A 204 -7.02 1.84 -4.01
CA THR A 204 -6.74 1.35 -2.65
C THR A 204 -5.25 1.28 -2.37
N GLY A 205 -4.41 1.39 -3.39
CA GLY A 205 -2.99 1.16 -3.24
C GLY A 205 -2.19 1.28 -4.54
N ARG A 206 -0.95 0.79 -4.48
CA ARG A 206 0.00 0.68 -5.60
C ARG A 206 0.73 -0.65 -5.54
N ALA A 207 1.07 -1.18 -6.71
CA ALA A 207 2.00 -2.29 -6.89
C ALA A 207 3.24 -1.80 -7.64
N ALA A 208 4.43 -2.10 -7.16
CA ALA A 208 5.72 -1.77 -7.77
C ALA A 208 6.41 -3.10 -8.15
N HIS A 209 6.06 -3.61 -9.33
CA HIS A 209 6.55 -4.87 -9.88
C HIS A 209 6.97 -4.67 -11.33
N GLU A 210 7.88 -5.50 -11.84
CA GLU A 210 8.18 -5.48 -13.27
C GLU A 210 6.89 -5.73 -14.07
N PRO A 211 6.74 -5.14 -15.27
CA PRO A 211 5.53 -5.33 -16.07
C PRO A 211 5.17 -6.80 -16.36
N GLY A 212 6.16 -7.66 -16.59
CA GLY A 212 5.94 -9.09 -16.82
C GLY A 212 5.46 -9.81 -15.56
N ASP A 213 6.13 -9.61 -14.43
CA ASP A 213 5.73 -10.21 -13.15
C ASP A 213 4.33 -9.73 -12.71
N PHE A 214 4.04 -8.43 -12.86
CA PHE A 214 2.71 -7.92 -12.58
C PHE A 214 1.63 -8.52 -13.49
N ALA A 215 1.94 -8.73 -14.77
CA ALA A 215 1.02 -9.32 -15.72
C ALA A 215 0.70 -10.78 -15.41
N GLU A 216 1.72 -11.59 -15.12
CA GLU A 216 1.57 -13.00 -14.72
C GLU A 216 0.70 -13.16 -13.45
N ASN A 217 0.79 -12.17 -12.55
CA ASN A 217 0.12 -12.17 -11.26
C ASN A 217 -1.04 -11.16 -11.15
N GLU A 218 -1.51 -10.60 -12.27
CA GLU A 218 -2.45 -9.47 -12.26
C GLU A 218 -3.76 -9.83 -11.54
N TRP A 219 -4.22 -11.07 -11.72
CA TRP A 219 -5.42 -11.61 -11.08
C TRP A 219 -5.32 -11.55 -9.54
N SER A 220 -4.15 -11.90 -8.98
CA SER A 220 -3.88 -11.86 -7.54
C SER A 220 -3.95 -10.43 -7.01
N TYR A 221 -3.32 -9.49 -7.71
CA TYR A 221 -3.26 -8.09 -7.28
C TYR A 221 -4.62 -7.38 -7.36
N ARG A 222 -5.48 -7.76 -8.32
CA ARG A 222 -6.87 -7.26 -8.40
C ARG A 222 -7.71 -7.66 -7.19
N LEU A 223 -7.45 -8.83 -6.61
CA LEU A 223 -8.20 -9.35 -5.48
C LEU A 223 -7.65 -8.91 -4.14
N LEU A 224 -6.35 -8.55 -4.08
CA LEU A 224 -5.64 -8.19 -2.84
C LEU A 224 -6.41 -7.23 -1.92
N PRO A 225 -7.02 -6.12 -2.39
CA PRO A 225 -7.78 -5.22 -1.52
C PRO A 225 -9.05 -5.83 -0.89
N ARG A 226 -9.57 -6.92 -1.46
CA ARG A 226 -10.74 -7.66 -0.94
C ARG A 226 -10.38 -8.77 0.03
N VAL A 227 -9.12 -9.18 0.10
CA VAL A 227 -8.71 -10.32 0.91
C VAL A 227 -9.03 -10.05 2.37
N ARG A 228 -9.61 -11.04 3.04
CA ARG A 228 -9.99 -10.97 4.47
C ARG A 228 -9.36 -12.07 5.30
N HIS A 229 -8.66 -13.01 4.67
CA HIS A 229 -8.11 -14.18 5.34
C HIS A 229 -6.66 -14.40 4.99
N PHE A 230 -5.98 -15.15 5.85
CA PHE A 230 -4.69 -15.73 5.58
C PHE A 230 -4.64 -17.15 6.15
N ALA A 231 -3.72 -17.95 5.64
CA ALA A 231 -3.35 -19.22 6.21
C ALA A 231 -1.83 -19.35 6.17
N ARG A 232 -1.28 -20.22 6.99
CA ARG A 232 0.12 -20.64 6.82
C ARG A 232 0.16 -21.76 5.78
N TRP A 233 1.11 -21.73 4.87
CA TRP A 233 1.38 -22.81 3.92
C TRP A 233 2.80 -23.33 4.14
N ASP A 234 2.94 -24.63 4.33
CA ASP A 234 4.21 -25.29 4.46
C ASP A 234 4.65 -25.83 3.09
N PRO A 235 5.63 -25.21 2.41
CA PRO A 235 6.07 -25.64 1.09
C PRO A 235 6.80 -27.00 1.11
N GLU A 236 7.33 -27.44 2.26
CA GLU A 236 8.02 -28.74 2.34
C GLU A 236 7.03 -29.90 2.32
N THR A 237 5.87 -29.71 2.97
CA THR A 237 4.80 -30.71 3.05
C THR A 237 3.65 -30.44 2.10
N ASP A 238 3.71 -29.35 1.34
CA ASP A 238 2.64 -28.81 0.51
C ASP A 238 1.28 -28.78 1.23
N THR A 239 1.30 -28.33 2.49
CA THR A 239 0.12 -28.37 3.36
C THR A 239 -0.25 -26.98 3.82
N GLU A 240 -1.51 -26.62 3.60
CA GLU A 240 -2.10 -25.40 4.15
C GLU A 240 -2.68 -25.66 5.55
N GLY A 241 -2.32 -24.79 6.48
CA GLY A 241 -2.87 -24.75 7.83
C GLY A 241 -4.30 -24.21 7.89
N PRO A 242 -4.81 -23.96 9.11
CA PRO A 242 -6.16 -23.42 9.28
C PRO A 242 -6.27 -21.99 8.76
N LEU A 243 -7.42 -21.68 8.15
CA LEU A 243 -7.79 -20.33 7.73
C LEU A 243 -7.97 -19.41 8.94
N ARG A 244 -7.41 -18.20 8.88
CA ARG A 244 -7.47 -17.16 9.90
C ARG A 244 -7.94 -15.84 9.29
N GLU A 245 -8.65 -15.03 10.06
CA GLU A 245 -9.01 -13.68 9.63
C GLU A 245 -7.79 -12.75 9.65
N LEU A 246 -7.67 -11.89 8.63
CA LEU A 246 -6.71 -10.79 8.65
C LEU A 246 -7.01 -9.83 9.81
N PRO A 247 -5.97 -9.26 10.44
CA PRO A 247 -6.11 -8.19 11.43
C PRO A 247 -7.03 -7.08 10.94
N ALA A 248 -7.89 -6.56 11.82
CA ALA A 248 -8.86 -5.53 11.47
C ALA A 248 -8.20 -4.28 10.89
N GLY A 249 -6.99 -3.93 11.34
CA GLY A 249 -6.21 -2.80 10.83
C GLY A 249 -5.73 -2.94 9.39
N MET A 250 -5.77 -4.15 8.81
CA MET A 250 -5.49 -4.36 7.38
C MET A 250 -6.74 -4.15 6.52
N ARG A 251 -7.93 -4.21 7.12
CA ARG A 251 -9.20 -3.96 6.43
C ARG A 251 -9.28 -2.46 6.14
N ASN A 252 -9.27 -2.08 4.86
CA ASN A 252 -9.19 -0.69 4.38
C ASN A 252 -7.81 -0.01 4.56
N ALA A 253 -6.75 -0.77 4.79
CA ALA A 253 -5.39 -0.22 4.70
C ALA A 253 -5.09 0.28 3.28
N TYR A 254 -4.15 1.22 3.17
CA TYR A 254 -3.53 1.50 1.88
C TYR A 254 -2.58 0.36 1.53
N VAL A 255 -2.75 -0.26 0.38
CA VAL A 255 -1.92 -1.41 -0.01
C VAL A 255 -0.71 -0.93 -0.81
N PHE A 256 0.49 -1.33 -0.41
CA PHE A 256 1.68 -1.17 -1.22
C PHE A 256 2.29 -2.57 -1.43
N SER A 257 2.27 -3.05 -2.67
CA SER A 257 2.77 -4.38 -3.06
C SER A 257 4.08 -4.27 -3.82
N SER A 258 5.06 -5.11 -3.49
CA SER A 258 6.42 -5.05 -4.04
C SER A 258 7.21 -6.28 -3.59
N HIS A 259 8.28 -6.67 -4.30
CA HIS A 259 9.24 -7.64 -3.74
C HIS A 259 9.97 -7.05 -2.54
N GLY A 260 10.04 -7.81 -1.44
CA GLY A 260 10.76 -7.41 -0.24
C GLY A 260 12.27 -7.63 -0.37
N ARG A 261 13.06 -6.72 0.20
CA ARG A 261 14.54 -6.79 0.22
C ARG A 261 15.03 -6.84 1.66
N LEU A 262 15.07 -8.05 2.21
CA LEU A 262 15.34 -8.32 3.64
C LEU A 262 16.69 -7.77 4.12
N LEU A 263 17.74 -7.83 3.29
CA LEU A 263 19.08 -7.35 3.64
C LEU A 263 19.19 -5.81 3.63
N GLN A 264 18.30 -5.13 2.91
CA GLN A 264 18.30 -3.68 2.75
C GLN A 264 17.25 -3.02 3.65
N GLY A 265 16.31 -3.78 4.20
CA GLY A 265 15.17 -3.24 4.93
C GLY A 265 14.31 -2.36 4.01
N GLY A 266 14.05 -2.86 2.81
CA GLY A 266 13.44 -2.11 1.72
C GLY A 266 12.60 -2.97 0.79
N VAL A 267 12.32 -2.44 -0.39
CA VAL A 267 11.58 -3.10 -1.46
C VAL A 267 12.26 -2.89 -2.80
N GLU A 268 11.98 -3.78 -3.74
CA GLU A 268 12.39 -3.63 -5.14
C GLU A 268 11.52 -2.58 -5.85
N ALA A 269 12.15 -1.71 -6.63
CA ALA A 269 11.50 -0.61 -7.33
C ALA A 269 11.86 -0.64 -8.83
N PRO A 270 10.97 -1.17 -9.69
CA PRO A 270 11.16 -1.14 -11.13
C PRO A 270 11.04 0.30 -11.65
N HIS A 271 11.94 0.70 -12.53
CA HIS A 271 11.93 2.04 -13.12
C HIS A 271 12.39 2.05 -14.57
N VAL A 272 11.94 3.05 -15.32
CA VAL A 272 12.30 3.26 -16.72
C VAL A 272 13.64 3.98 -16.81
N VAL A 273 14.57 3.39 -17.55
CA VAL A 273 15.86 3.99 -17.87
C VAL A 273 15.90 4.34 -19.36
N GLN A 274 16.16 5.62 -19.67
CA GLN A 274 16.44 6.05 -21.04
C GLN A 274 17.93 5.84 -21.36
N ARG A 275 18.20 5.09 -22.43
CA ARG A 275 19.55 4.80 -22.91
C ARG A 275 20.04 5.92 -23.84
N PRO A 276 21.36 6.09 -24.02
CA PRO A 276 21.92 7.10 -24.92
C PRO A 276 21.50 6.97 -26.39
N ASP A 277 21.08 5.78 -26.82
CA ASP A 277 20.57 5.51 -28.17
C ASP A 277 19.08 5.86 -28.34
N GLY A 278 18.43 6.39 -27.29
CA GLY A 278 17.02 6.74 -27.27
C GLY A 278 16.07 5.58 -26.95
N SER A 279 16.59 4.36 -26.76
CA SER A 279 15.79 3.23 -26.29
C SER A 279 15.46 3.35 -24.80
N THR A 280 14.42 2.65 -24.36
CA THR A 280 14.04 2.53 -22.94
C THR A 280 14.21 1.10 -22.48
N SER A 281 14.77 0.90 -21.29
CA SER A 281 14.76 -0.39 -20.58
C SER A 281 14.08 -0.25 -19.22
N VAL A 282 13.65 -1.38 -18.66
CA VAL A 282 13.24 -1.46 -17.26
C VAL A 282 14.42 -2.00 -16.46
N GLU A 283 14.72 -1.36 -15.34
CA GLU A 283 15.72 -1.82 -14.37
C GLU A 283 15.07 -1.82 -12.98
N ASN A 284 15.53 -2.71 -12.10
CA ASN A 284 15.07 -2.77 -10.72
C ASN A 284 16.17 -2.27 -9.79
N GLU A 285 15.78 -1.47 -8.83
CA GLU A 285 16.66 -0.99 -7.77
C GLU A 285 16.04 -1.23 -6.41
N ASP A 286 16.88 -1.41 -5.40
CA ASP A 286 16.41 -1.53 -4.02
C ASP A 286 16.22 -0.14 -3.42
N ILE A 287 14.99 0.18 -3.00
CA ILE A 287 14.70 1.42 -2.27
C ILE A 287 14.41 1.10 -0.81
N THR A 288 14.77 2.02 0.07
CA THR A 288 14.57 1.87 1.51
C THR A 288 13.09 1.95 1.90
N GLY A 289 12.74 1.45 3.08
CA GLY A 289 11.40 1.66 3.64
C GLY A 289 11.10 3.14 3.90
N VAL A 290 12.12 3.99 4.14
CA VAL A 290 11.94 5.45 4.23
C VAL A 290 11.46 6.03 2.90
N GLU A 291 12.12 5.68 1.80
CA GLU A 291 11.75 6.15 0.46
C GLU A 291 10.36 5.66 0.05
N THR A 292 10.06 4.39 0.35
CA THR A 292 8.72 3.80 0.16
C THR A 292 7.66 4.56 0.96
N GLY A 293 7.94 4.86 2.24
CA GLY A 293 7.03 5.61 3.08
C GLY A 293 6.83 7.06 2.60
N LEU A 294 7.88 7.70 2.08
CA LEU A 294 7.78 9.02 1.46
C LEU A 294 6.86 8.97 0.25
N PHE A 295 7.05 7.99 -0.65
CA PHE A 295 6.19 7.76 -1.81
C PHE A 295 4.72 7.60 -1.40
N ILE A 296 4.42 6.73 -0.42
CA ILE A 296 3.05 6.44 0.06
C ILE A 296 2.40 7.67 0.68
N ARG A 297 3.07 8.35 1.61
CA ARG A 297 2.52 9.50 2.36
C ARG A 297 2.01 10.62 1.44
N ARG A 298 2.62 10.73 0.27
CA ARG A 298 2.36 11.74 -0.76
C ARG A 298 1.13 11.43 -1.62
N ARG A 299 0.59 10.20 -1.55
CA ARG A 299 -0.50 9.76 -2.41
C ARG A 299 -1.84 10.30 -1.90
N PRO A 300 -2.66 10.94 -2.75
CA PRO A 300 -4.02 11.32 -2.40
C PRO A 300 -4.89 10.15 -1.90
N SER A 301 -4.67 8.94 -2.41
CA SER A 301 -5.39 7.71 -1.98
C SER A 301 -4.99 7.20 -0.59
N PHE A 302 -3.90 7.70 0.00
CA PHE A 302 -3.53 7.44 1.39
C PHE A 302 -4.20 8.39 2.38
N ARG A 303 -4.73 9.54 1.94
CA ARG A 303 -5.36 10.52 2.83
C ARG A 303 -6.54 9.91 3.58
N GLY A 304 -6.55 10.07 4.90
CA GLY A 304 -7.60 9.52 5.77
C GLY A 304 -7.48 8.02 6.05
N ARG A 305 -6.42 7.35 5.57
CA ARG A 305 -6.09 5.96 5.95
C ARG A 305 -5.34 5.96 7.27
N SER A 306 -5.65 5.00 8.13
CA SER A 306 -5.00 4.82 9.44
C SER A 306 -3.84 3.82 9.40
N SER A 307 -3.65 3.12 8.29
CA SER A 307 -2.69 2.04 8.16
C SER A 307 -2.27 1.80 6.71
N VAL A 308 -1.12 1.16 6.57
CA VAL A 308 -0.59 0.59 5.33
C VAL A 308 -0.54 -0.92 5.48
N TRP A 309 -0.91 -1.64 4.43
CA TRP A 309 -0.55 -3.03 4.24
C TRP A 309 0.61 -3.05 3.26
N LEU A 310 1.81 -3.31 3.78
CA LEU A 310 3.01 -3.52 2.99
C LEU A 310 3.06 -5.00 2.59
N ASP A 311 2.48 -5.29 1.43
CA ASP A 311 2.47 -6.58 0.77
C ASP A 311 3.85 -6.83 0.13
N ALA A 312 4.83 -7.14 0.97
CA ALA A 312 6.18 -7.45 0.56
C ALA A 312 6.69 -8.66 1.36
N CYS A 313 7.24 -9.65 0.66
CA CYS A 313 7.81 -10.85 1.26
C CYS A 313 8.83 -10.47 2.35
N SER A 314 8.69 -11.06 3.53
CA SER A 314 9.57 -10.78 4.67
C SER A 314 9.66 -9.28 5.05
N GLY A 315 8.66 -8.45 4.69
CA GLY A 315 8.71 -6.99 4.89
C GLY A 315 8.73 -6.55 6.36
N HIS A 316 8.21 -7.39 7.27
CA HIS A 316 8.33 -7.18 8.72
C HIS A 316 9.64 -7.73 9.30
N ALA A 317 10.31 -8.66 8.62
CA ALA A 317 11.46 -9.37 9.14
C ALA A 317 12.76 -8.54 9.08
N LEU A 318 13.72 -8.99 9.88
CA LEU A 318 15.12 -8.57 9.83
C LEU A 318 15.98 -9.82 9.74
N HIS A 319 16.96 -9.83 8.85
CA HIS A 319 17.88 -10.96 8.75
C HIS A 319 18.65 -11.16 10.06
N PRO A 320 18.51 -12.29 10.77
CA PRO A 320 19.02 -12.45 12.14
C PRO A 320 20.55 -12.43 12.25
N GLU A 321 21.25 -12.85 11.18
CA GLU A 321 22.73 -12.88 11.16
C GLU A 321 23.35 -11.50 10.92
N TYR A 322 22.78 -10.73 9.99
CA TYR A 322 23.33 -9.46 9.51
C TYR A 322 22.74 -8.25 10.24
N HIS A 323 21.54 -8.35 10.79
CA HIS A 323 20.83 -7.25 11.42
C HIS A 323 20.60 -7.49 12.91
N ASP A 324 20.96 -6.48 13.70
CA ASP A 324 20.54 -6.38 15.09
C ASP A 324 19.20 -5.61 15.19
N PRO A 325 18.15 -6.18 15.80
CA PRO A 325 16.80 -5.60 15.83
C PRO A 325 16.69 -4.35 16.70
N LEU A 326 17.68 -4.04 17.54
CA LEU A 326 17.72 -2.77 18.26
C LEU A 326 18.44 -1.68 17.45
N VAL A 327 19.24 -2.06 16.46
CA VAL A 327 20.04 -1.13 15.66
C VAL A 327 19.34 -0.83 14.33
N HIS A 328 18.98 -1.88 13.60
CA HIS A 328 18.41 -1.83 12.25
C HIS A 328 16.90 -1.89 12.31
N LEU A 329 16.24 -1.36 11.28
CA LEU A 329 14.80 -1.32 11.14
C LEU A 329 14.37 -2.13 9.93
N SER A 330 13.32 -2.94 10.07
CA SER A 330 12.68 -3.58 8.93
C SER A 330 12.09 -2.54 7.98
N GLY A 331 11.83 -2.94 6.73
CA GLY A 331 11.18 -2.06 5.75
C GLY A 331 9.84 -1.54 6.26
N ALA A 332 9.02 -2.42 6.85
CA ALA A 332 7.74 -2.04 7.47
C ALA A 332 7.90 -0.99 8.58
N GLN A 333 8.92 -1.12 9.44
CA GLN A 333 9.15 -0.16 10.52
C GLN A 333 9.64 1.21 10.01
N GLN A 334 10.47 1.22 8.96
CA GLN A 334 10.88 2.45 8.29
C GLN A 334 9.67 3.15 7.63
N VAL A 335 8.83 2.39 6.91
CA VAL A 335 7.59 2.92 6.32
C VAL A 335 6.71 3.52 7.42
N ALA A 336 6.49 2.81 8.53
CA ALA A 336 5.65 3.25 9.64
C ALA A 336 6.11 4.59 10.22
N ASN A 337 7.41 4.73 10.43
CA ASN A 337 8.00 5.99 10.91
C ASN A 337 7.79 7.14 9.93
N THR A 338 7.85 6.88 8.62
CA THR A 338 7.73 7.91 7.59
C THR A 338 6.29 8.33 7.31
N VAL A 339 5.36 7.37 7.27
CA VAL A 339 3.93 7.64 7.04
C VAL A 339 3.19 8.07 8.31
N ASP A 340 3.80 7.88 9.48
CA ASP A 340 3.23 8.12 10.80
C ASP A 340 1.90 7.37 11.01
N ALA A 341 1.89 6.10 10.60
CA ALA A 341 0.74 5.21 10.65
C ALA A 341 1.18 3.76 10.88
N LEU A 342 0.23 2.90 11.25
CA LEU A 342 0.47 1.48 11.42
C LEU A 342 0.84 0.84 10.08
N VAL A 343 1.85 -0.02 10.05
CA VAL A 343 2.20 -0.81 8.87
C VAL A 343 2.10 -2.29 9.20
N TRP A 344 1.26 -3.00 8.46
CA TRP A 344 1.14 -4.45 8.53
C TRP A 344 1.94 -5.08 7.41
N SER A 345 2.71 -6.13 7.72
CA SER A 345 3.50 -6.86 6.74
C SER A 345 3.73 -8.29 7.19
N TYR A 346 4.25 -9.13 6.31
CA TYR A 346 4.48 -10.54 6.57
C TYR A 346 5.80 -10.75 7.31
N ALA A 347 5.81 -11.73 8.22
CA ALA A 347 7.01 -12.18 8.90
C ALA A 347 7.91 -13.06 8.03
N ASP A 348 7.40 -13.53 6.89
CA ASP A 348 8.08 -14.43 5.96
C ASP A 348 7.57 -14.19 4.53
N ASP A 349 7.97 -15.04 3.58
CA ASP A 349 7.45 -15.03 2.22
C ASP A 349 5.94 -15.31 2.20
N ALA A 350 5.26 -14.72 1.22
CA ALA A 350 3.81 -14.85 1.10
C ALA A 350 3.39 -14.93 -0.36
N THR A 351 2.37 -15.74 -0.62
CA THR A 351 1.74 -15.88 -1.93
C THR A 351 0.23 -15.67 -1.81
N PHE A 352 -0.43 -15.41 -2.93
CA PHE A 352 -1.88 -15.29 -2.97
C PHE A 352 -2.50 -16.61 -3.46
N ALA A 353 -3.65 -16.96 -2.87
CA ALA A 353 -4.47 -18.07 -3.33
C ALA A 353 -5.91 -17.60 -3.58
N GLU A 354 -6.42 -17.88 -4.78
CA GLU A 354 -7.82 -17.64 -5.13
C GLU A 354 -8.74 -18.51 -4.28
N GLY A 355 -9.98 -18.05 -4.12
CA GLY A 355 -11.04 -18.90 -3.61
C GLY A 355 -11.23 -20.14 -4.47
N GLU A 356 -11.46 -21.28 -3.82
CA GLU A 356 -11.60 -22.58 -4.48
C GLU A 356 -13.07 -23.01 -4.59
N GLU A 357 -13.36 -23.85 -5.58
CA GLU A 357 -14.62 -24.58 -5.68
C GLU A 357 -14.75 -25.53 -4.47
N GLY A 358 -15.57 -25.14 -3.49
CA GLY A 358 -15.59 -25.74 -2.15
C GLY A 358 -15.77 -24.72 -1.02
N GLY A 359 -15.72 -23.43 -1.34
CA GLY A 359 -16.10 -22.34 -0.43
C GLY A 359 -14.95 -21.76 0.39
N ARG A 360 -13.70 -22.12 0.08
CA ARG A 360 -12.54 -21.41 0.63
C ARG A 360 -12.47 -20.02 0.00
N PRO A 361 -12.34 -18.95 0.80
CA PRO A 361 -12.24 -17.59 0.28
C PRO A 361 -10.82 -17.27 -0.23
N ASP A 362 -10.71 -16.18 -0.98
CA ASP A 362 -9.44 -15.52 -1.29
C ASP A 362 -8.62 -15.30 -0.02
N ARG A 363 -7.33 -15.64 -0.07
CA ARG A 363 -6.44 -15.62 1.10
C ARG A 363 -4.99 -15.40 0.74
N VAL A 364 -4.23 -14.88 1.70
CA VAL A 364 -2.77 -14.88 1.66
C VAL A 364 -2.26 -16.18 2.27
N LEU A 365 -1.33 -16.85 1.60
CA LEU A 365 -0.58 -17.99 2.12
C LEU A 365 0.78 -17.50 2.59
N ILE A 366 1.01 -17.51 3.90
CA ILE A 366 2.29 -17.11 4.49
C ILE A 366 3.12 -18.38 4.64
N HIS A 367 4.31 -18.40 4.07
CA HIS A 367 5.12 -19.60 3.97
C HIS A 367 5.67 -19.96 5.35
N GLY A 368 5.77 -21.25 5.67
CA GLY A 368 6.48 -21.73 6.85
C GLY A 368 5.90 -23.01 7.47
N PRO A 369 6.67 -23.68 8.34
CA PRO A 369 6.27 -24.93 8.95
C PRO A 369 5.04 -24.76 9.86
N LEU A 370 4.13 -25.73 9.83
CA LEU A 370 2.86 -25.68 10.57
C LEU A 370 3.01 -25.98 12.07
N ASP A 371 4.10 -26.64 12.48
CA ASP A 371 4.37 -27.04 13.87
C ASP A 371 5.11 -25.97 14.69
N VAL A 372 5.62 -24.91 14.05
CA VAL A 372 6.30 -23.80 14.72
C VAL A 372 5.31 -22.74 15.17
N GLN A 373 5.24 -22.43 16.46
CA GLN A 373 4.48 -21.27 16.92
C GLN A 373 5.25 -19.98 16.62
N ARG A 374 4.73 -19.16 15.71
CA ARG A 374 5.26 -17.83 15.37
C ARG A 374 4.16 -16.88 14.92
N GLU A 375 4.47 -15.60 14.95
CA GLU A 375 3.67 -14.55 14.35
C GLU A 375 3.86 -14.55 12.83
N ASP A 376 2.76 -14.64 12.07
CA ASP A 376 2.79 -14.67 10.60
C ASP A 376 2.68 -13.26 10.00
N ILE A 377 1.91 -12.40 10.66
CA ILE A 377 1.66 -11.02 10.25
C ILE A 377 2.09 -10.13 11.40
N GLY A 378 3.14 -9.32 11.18
CA GLY A 378 3.63 -8.37 12.15
C GLY A 378 3.06 -6.97 11.94
N VAL A 379 2.97 -6.21 13.03
CA VAL A 379 2.59 -4.79 13.00
C VAL A 379 3.78 -3.91 13.41
N SER A 380 4.10 -2.96 12.56
CA SER A 380 5.04 -1.89 12.86
C SER A 380 4.28 -0.63 13.27
N VAL A 381 4.54 -0.17 14.48
CA VAL A 381 3.98 1.07 15.04
C VAL A 381 5.05 2.16 14.93
N PRO A 382 4.72 3.40 14.54
CA PRO A 382 5.69 4.49 14.50
C PRO A 382 6.53 4.55 15.79
N GLU A 383 7.83 4.76 15.62
CA GLU A 383 8.70 4.95 16.77
C GLU A 383 8.42 6.27 17.48
N ILE A 384 8.81 6.33 18.75
CA ILE A 384 8.69 7.55 19.53
C ILE A 384 9.49 8.68 18.84
N PRO A 385 8.88 9.86 18.59
CA PRO A 385 9.54 10.98 17.92
C PRO A 385 10.81 11.42 18.65
N ASP A 386 11.80 11.91 17.88
CA ASP A 386 13.08 12.39 18.43
C ASP A 386 12.90 13.44 19.52
N ALA A 387 11.91 14.31 19.38
CA ALA A 387 11.60 15.36 20.36
C ALA A 387 11.22 14.82 21.75
N TYR A 388 10.80 13.55 21.85
CA TYR A 388 10.40 12.93 23.12
C TYR A 388 11.49 12.03 23.73
N LEU A 389 12.54 11.69 22.96
CA LEU A 389 13.63 10.84 23.45
C LEU A 389 14.36 11.39 24.69
N PRO A 390 14.58 12.71 24.86
CA PRO A 390 15.19 13.24 26.07
C PRO A 390 14.39 12.88 27.34
N HIS A 391 13.06 12.90 27.26
CA HIS A 391 12.18 12.54 28.37
C HIS A 391 12.20 11.04 28.67
N LEU A 392 12.24 10.18 27.64
CA LEU A 392 12.41 8.74 27.85
C LEU A 392 13.76 8.43 28.50
N ALA A 393 14.81 9.11 28.09
CA ALA A 393 16.12 8.96 28.69
C ALA A 393 16.14 9.43 30.15
N ASP A 394 15.43 10.51 30.49
CA ASP A 394 15.24 10.96 31.88
C ASP A 394 14.54 9.86 32.70
N TRP A 395 13.48 9.27 32.17
CA TRP A 395 12.74 8.22 32.85
C TRP A 395 13.51 6.92 33.00
N ALA A 396 14.33 6.58 32.01
CA ALA A 396 15.25 5.45 32.11
C ALA A 396 16.37 5.72 33.14
N GLY A 397 16.53 6.95 33.62
CA GLY A 397 17.57 7.33 34.59
C GLY A 397 18.94 7.52 33.94
N LEU A 398 19.00 7.79 32.63
CA LEU A 398 20.26 8.03 31.92
C LEU A 398 20.79 9.45 32.22
N PRO A 399 22.05 9.59 32.67
CA PRO A 399 22.71 10.89 32.85
C PRO A 399 22.71 11.72 31.57
N ALA A 400 22.61 13.04 31.71
CA ALA A 400 22.58 13.96 30.57
C ALA A 400 23.90 13.98 29.76
N ASP A 401 25.02 13.62 30.40
CA ASP A 401 26.35 13.55 29.81
C ASP A 401 26.69 12.17 29.20
N LEU A 402 25.77 11.21 29.27
CA LEU A 402 25.97 9.89 28.66
C LEU A 402 25.99 10.01 27.13
N PRO A 403 27.03 9.52 26.43
CA PRO A 403 27.07 9.55 24.97
C PRO A 403 25.87 8.82 24.34
N GLU A 404 25.32 9.37 23.25
CA GLU A 404 24.19 8.82 22.50
C GLU A 404 23.01 8.40 23.40
N ARG A 405 22.73 9.22 24.40
CA ARG A 405 21.68 9.03 25.40
C ARG A 405 20.31 8.76 24.78
N GLU A 406 19.94 9.53 23.76
CA GLU A 406 18.66 9.41 23.06
C GLU A 406 18.59 8.12 22.23
N VAL A 407 19.72 7.74 21.60
CA VAL A 407 19.82 6.45 20.88
C VAL A 407 19.60 5.29 21.83
N ARG A 408 20.18 5.34 23.05
CA ARG A 408 19.95 4.32 24.09
C ARG A 408 18.48 4.21 24.46
N ALA A 409 17.81 5.34 24.73
CA ALA A 409 16.39 5.35 25.04
C ALA A 409 15.51 4.78 23.89
N ARG A 410 15.85 5.09 22.63
CA ARG A 410 15.19 4.51 21.46
C ARG A 410 15.37 2.99 21.41
N ARG A 411 16.60 2.49 21.62
CA ARG A 411 16.88 1.04 21.66
C ARG A 411 16.18 0.33 22.81
N PHE A 412 16.02 0.99 23.96
CA PHE A 412 15.24 0.42 25.06
C PHE A 412 13.80 0.22 24.66
N THR A 413 13.17 1.21 24.02
CA THR A 413 11.80 1.08 23.52
C THR A 413 11.68 -0.07 22.52
N ARG A 414 12.62 -0.19 21.57
CA ARG A 414 12.67 -1.33 20.63
C ARG A 414 12.77 -2.67 21.36
N ALA A 415 13.63 -2.77 22.37
CA ALA A 415 13.80 -3.99 23.15
C ALA A 415 12.52 -4.38 23.89
N LEU A 416 11.82 -3.39 24.45
CA LEU A 416 10.56 -3.60 25.12
C LEU A 416 9.45 -4.01 24.14
N ARG A 417 9.33 -3.36 22.97
CA ARG A 417 8.39 -3.76 21.91
C ARG A 417 8.64 -5.20 21.45
N HIS A 418 9.89 -5.58 21.25
CA HIS A 418 10.26 -6.92 20.81
C HIS A 418 9.91 -8.00 21.85
N ALA A 419 10.10 -7.70 23.15
CA ALA A 419 9.86 -8.66 24.22
C ALA A 419 8.40 -8.73 24.70
N PHE A 420 7.68 -7.62 24.68
CA PHE A 420 6.34 -7.49 25.30
C PHE A 420 5.23 -7.12 24.32
N GLY A 421 5.55 -6.85 23.05
CA GLY A 421 4.62 -6.29 22.08
C GLY A 421 4.42 -4.78 22.21
N THR A 422 3.65 -4.20 21.30
CA THR A 422 3.43 -2.75 21.16
C THR A 422 2.47 -2.17 22.20
N GLU A 423 1.60 -3.00 22.79
CA GLU A 423 0.61 -2.60 23.80
C GLU A 423 1.23 -2.11 25.11
N LEU A 424 2.50 -2.44 25.36
CA LEU A 424 3.22 -2.00 26.55
C LEU A 424 3.32 -0.46 26.64
N GLU A 425 3.33 0.24 25.50
CA GLU A 425 3.36 1.70 25.44
C GLU A 425 1.99 2.35 25.65
N SER A 426 0.92 1.57 25.79
CA SER A 426 -0.42 2.10 26.02
C SER A 426 -0.55 2.76 27.41
N PRO A 427 -1.51 3.69 27.59
CA PRO A 427 -1.78 4.29 28.89
C PRO A 427 -2.07 3.28 30.02
N ALA A 428 -2.60 2.10 29.68
CA ALA A 428 -2.90 1.05 30.65
C ALA A 428 -1.63 0.40 31.23
N HIS A 429 -0.55 0.35 30.46
CA HIS A 429 0.73 -0.28 30.83
C HIS A 429 1.82 0.73 31.18
N GLN A 430 1.51 2.02 31.28
CA GLN A 430 2.49 3.09 31.50
C GLN A 430 3.41 2.88 32.72
N GLN A 431 2.87 2.40 33.84
CA GLN A 431 3.69 2.13 35.04
C GLN A 431 4.67 0.98 34.82
N GLU A 432 4.21 -0.06 34.12
CA GLU A 432 5.02 -1.22 33.78
C GLU A 432 6.12 -0.85 32.78
N TYR A 433 5.77 -0.10 31.72
CA TYR A 433 6.72 0.45 30.75
C TYR A 433 7.81 1.30 31.43
N ALA A 434 7.42 2.24 32.30
CA ALA A 434 8.36 3.08 33.03
C ALA A 434 9.26 2.29 34.00
N ARG A 435 8.76 1.19 34.57
CA ARG A 435 9.57 0.27 35.39
C ARG A 435 10.62 -0.45 34.53
N TYR A 436 10.24 -0.99 33.38
CA TYR A 436 11.18 -1.71 32.52
C TYR A 436 12.21 -0.78 31.87
N LEU A 437 11.83 0.44 31.48
CA LEU A 437 12.78 1.46 31.03
C LEU A 437 13.85 1.76 32.08
N ARG A 438 13.48 1.90 33.35
CA ARG A 438 14.45 2.07 34.45
C ARG A 438 15.36 0.88 34.63
N GLY A 439 14.83 -0.34 34.51
CA GLY A 439 15.64 -1.56 34.54
C GLY A 439 16.70 -1.59 33.43
N LEU A 440 16.32 -1.21 32.20
CA LEU A 440 17.24 -1.11 31.07
C LEU A 440 18.28 0.00 31.25
N GLY A 441 17.88 1.16 31.77
CA GLY A 441 18.81 2.23 32.09
C GLY A 441 19.81 1.85 33.17
N ALA A 442 19.37 1.18 34.24
CA ALA A 442 20.26 0.66 35.28
C ALA A 442 21.27 -0.37 34.72
N LEU A 443 20.81 -1.28 33.87
CA LEU A 443 21.66 -2.24 33.18
C LEU A 443 22.72 -1.54 32.30
N GLU A 444 22.30 -0.54 31.53
CA GLU A 444 23.18 0.24 30.65
C GLU A 444 24.22 1.02 31.44
N LEU A 445 23.86 1.61 32.58
CA LEU A 445 24.80 2.34 33.44
C LEU A 445 25.83 1.40 34.09
N THR A 446 25.44 0.20 34.49
CA THR A 446 26.39 -0.81 34.96
C THR A 446 27.38 -1.18 33.84
N ARG A 447 26.90 -1.38 32.61
CA ARG A 447 27.77 -1.64 31.44
C ARG A 447 28.73 -0.48 31.18
N TRP A 448 28.21 0.75 31.19
CA TRP A 448 29.00 1.95 30.93
C TRP A 448 30.10 2.16 31.97
N ARG A 449 29.79 1.98 33.26
CA ARG A 449 30.77 2.03 34.36
C ARG A 449 31.81 0.90 34.27
N ALA A 450 31.45 -0.23 33.68
CA ALA A 450 32.37 -1.33 33.38
C ALA A 450 33.20 -1.10 32.10
N GLY A 451 33.07 0.06 31.45
CA GLY A 451 33.88 0.48 30.30
C GLY A 451 33.21 0.31 28.93
N ALA A 452 31.95 -0.14 28.85
CA ALA A 452 31.24 -0.21 27.58
C ALA A 452 30.90 1.21 27.07
N THR A 453 31.28 1.53 25.83
CA THR A 453 31.04 2.87 25.24
C THR A 453 29.85 2.91 24.29
N ALA A 454 29.50 1.79 23.66
CA ALA A 454 28.41 1.69 22.69
C ALA A 454 27.05 1.33 23.34
N PRO A 455 25.92 1.82 22.79
CA PRO A 455 24.59 1.47 23.27
C PRO A 455 24.37 -0.04 23.17
N ILE A 456 23.61 -0.60 24.11
CA ILE A 456 23.26 -2.03 24.07
C ILE A 456 22.67 -2.43 22.71
N THR A 457 23.07 -3.60 22.24
CA THR A 457 22.56 -4.23 21.02
C THR A 457 21.63 -5.38 21.40
N GLY A 458 20.74 -5.81 20.51
CA GLY A 458 19.85 -6.95 20.73
C GLY A 458 20.61 -8.23 21.01
N ARG A 459 21.69 -8.50 20.26
CA ARG A 459 22.57 -9.67 20.49
C ARG A 459 23.20 -9.63 21.88
N GLU A 460 23.63 -8.47 22.34
CA GLU A 460 24.19 -8.31 23.68
C GLU A 460 23.14 -8.44 24.78
N LEU A 461 21.95 -7.86 24.59
CA LEU A 461 20.84 -8.01 25.52
C LEU A 461 20.45 -9.48 25.68
N GLY A 462 20.36 -10.24 24.58
CA GLY A 462 20.13 -11.67 24.61
C GLY A 462 21.19 -12.43 25.42
N ARG A 463 22.47 -12.10 25.23
CA ARG A 463 23.56 -12.68 26.04
C ARG A 463 23.42 -12.36 27.53
N LEU A 464 23.03 -11.13 27.88
CA LEU A 464 22.84 -10.71 29.27
C LEU A 464 21.66 -11.43 29.93
N VAL A 465 20.56 -11.64 29.20
CA VAL A 465 19.42 -12.45 29.65
C VAL A 465 19.88 -13.88 29.93
N THR A 466 20.58 -14.51 28.98
CA THR A 466 21.09 -15.87 29.13
C THR A 466 22.04 -16.01 30.33
N LEU A 467 23.00 -15.10 30.48
CA LEU A 467 23.94 -15.08 31.61
C LEU A 467 23.22 -14.90 32.96
N HIS A 468 22.20 -14.04 33.02
CA HIS A 468 21.43 -13.79 34.23
C HIS A 468 20.73 -15.04 34.77
N HIS A 469 20.06 -15.79 33.88
CA HIS A 469 19.32 -17.00 34.26
C HIS A 469 20.26 -18.14 34.60
N HIS A 470 21.26 -18.41 33.76
CA HIS A 470 22.26 -19.45 34.06
C HIS A 470 23.05 -19.17 35.34
N GLY A 471 23.40 -17.91 35.60
CA GLY A 471 24.08 -17.50 36.84
C GLY A 471 23.26 -17.77 38.11
N ARG A 472 21.93 -17.96 37.98
CA ARG A 472 21.01 -18.33 39.07
C ARG A 472 20.64 -19.81 39.06
N GLY A 473 21.22 -20.61 38.17
CA GLY A 473 20.84 -22.01 37.99
C GLY A 473 19.41 -22.18 37.46
N LEU A 474 18.87 -21.17 36.77
CA LEU A 474 17.54 -21.19 36.17
C LEU A 474 17.63 -21.39 34.66
N PRO A 475 16.69 -22.11 34.02
CA PRO A 475 16.55 -22.11 32.57
C PRO A 475 16.09 -20.72 32.09
N VAL A 476 16.50 -20.33 30.88
CA VAL A 476 15.96 -19.13 30.23
C VAL A 476 14.52 -19.43 29.82
N PRO A 477 13.52 -18.59 30.20
CA PRO A 477 12.15 -18.78 29.73
C PRO A 477 12.03 -18.69 28.20
N ASP A 478 11.19 -19.55 27.61
CA ASP A 478 10.90 -19.52 26.16
C ASP A 478 10.18 -18.22 25.73
N ASP A 479 9.40 -17.64 26.65
CA ASP A 479 8.76 -16.34 26.47
C ASP A 479 9.77 -15.20 26.67
N ALA A 480 10.08 -14.47 25.60
CA ALA A 480 11.07 -13.40 25.60
C ALA A 480 10.75 -12.29 26.61
N GLY A 481 9.46 -11.96 26.79
CA GLY A 481 8.97 -10.98 27.76
C GLY A 481 9.32 -11.37 29.19
N ARG A 482 8.99 -12.61 29.60
CA ARG A 482 9.33 -13.16 30.92
C ARG A 482 10.84 -13.25 31.12
N ALA A 483 11.58 -13.69 30.10
CA ALA A 483 13.03 -13.79 30.17
C ALA A 483 13.68 -12.42 30.44
N LEU A 484 13.25 -11.38 29.71
CA LEU A 484 13.72 -10.01 29.89
C LEU A 484 13.24 -9.41 31.22
N ALA A 485 11.97 -9.58 31.59
CA ALA A 485 11.42 -9.05 32.85
C ALA A 485 12.19 -9.53 34.08
N GLY A 486 12.61 -10.81 34.10
CA GLY A 486 13.44 -11.36 35.19
C GLY A 486 14.79 -10.66 35.34
N LEU A 487 15.46 -10.39 34.21
CA LEU A 487 16.69 -9.60 34.19
C LEU A 487 16.44 -8.16 34.70
N LEU A 488 15.43 -7.48 34.16
CA LEU A 488 15.16 -6.08 34.44
C LEU A 488 14.73 -5.83 35.90
N ALA A 489 14.00 -6.76 36.51
CA ALA A 489 13.63 -6.68 37.92
C ALA A 489 14.87 -6.66 38.82
N ALA A 490 15.83 -7.57 38.57
CA ALA A 490 17.06 -7.63 39.35
C ALA A 490 17.97 -6.40 39.14
N SER A 491 17.97 -5.82 37.94
CA SER A 491 18.70 -4.58 37.66
C SER A 491 18.06 -3.35 38.30
N GLY A 492 16.72 -3.29 38.36
CA GLY A 492 15.97 -2.18 38.94
C GLY A 492 16.06 -2.11 40.46
N ASP A 493 16.04 -3.24 41.16
CA ASP A 493 16.16 -3.29 42.63
C ASP A 493 17.52 -2.76 43.12
N ALA A 494 18.56 -2.90 42.30
CA ALA A 494 19.90 -2.38 42.59
C ALA A 494 20.04 -0.85 42.42
N ALA A 495 19.06 -0.18 41.80
CA ALA A 495 19.11 1.24 41.43
C ALA A 495 18.25 2.16 42.33
N THR A 496 17.93 1.74 43.55
CA THR A 496 16.88 2.30 44.42
C THR A 496 17.11 3.70 45.02
N ASP A 497 18.11 4.47 44.58
CA ASP A 497 18.43 5.80 45.15
C ASP A 497 18.00 7.03 44.31
N THR A 498 17.32 6.85 43.16
CA THR A 498 16.90 7.99 42.32
C THR A 498 15.39 8.29 42.48
N PRO A 499 14.98 9.49 42.93
CA PRO A 499 13.56 9.84 43.07
C PRO A 499 12.85 9.85 41.70
N ALA A 500 11.64 9.28 41.66
CA ALA A 500 10.85 9.22 40.44
C ALA A 500 10.37 10.63 40.02
N PRO A 501 10.57 11.06 38.76
CA PRO A 501 9.97 12.30 38.28
C PRO A 501 8.44 12.21 38.30
N HIS A 502 7.80 13.32 38.65
CA HIS A 502 6.35 13.44 38.69
C HIS A 502 5.73 13.35 37.29
N ARG A 503 4.65 12.56 37.20
CA ARG A 503 3.62 12.49 36.15
C ARG A 503 4.12 12.57 34.71
N VAL A 504 4.07 11.43 34.04
CA VAL A 504 4.24 11.30 32.59
C VAL A 504 3.25 12.22 31.85
N PRO A 505 3.71 13.15 30.99
CA PRO A 505 2.84 13.76 30.00
C PRO A 505 2.35 12.63 29.08
N PRO A 506 1.04 12.48 28.82
CA PRO A 506 0.55 11.42 27.96
C PRO A 506 1.22 11.52 26.59
N TYR A 507 2.18 10.63 26.34
CA TYR A 507 2.50 10.19 25.00
C TYR A 507 1.48 9.11 24.70
N GLY A 508 0.32 9.51 24.22
CA GLY A 508 -0.49 8.60 23.45
C GLY A 508 0.01 8.67 22.01
N PRO A 509 0.31 7.57 21.32
CA PRO A 509 -0.16 7.52 19.95
C PRO A 509 -1.60 8.04 19.98
N VAL A 510 -1.98 8.93 19.04
CA VAL A 510 -3.39 9.31 18.87
C VAL A 510 -4.16 8.00 18.98
N PRO A 511 -5.11 7.85 19.95
CA PRO A 511 -5.73 6.57 20.16
C PRO A 511 -6.23 6.11 18.81
N TYR A 512 -5.63 5.04 18.29
CA TYR A 512 -6.14 4.32 17.13
C TYR A 512 -7.38 3.57 17.64
N GLY A 513 -8.39 4.35 18.03
CA GLY A 513 -9.71 3.83 18.29
C GLY A 513 -10.24 3.22 16.99
N PRO A 514 -11.14 2.23 17.07
CA PRO A 514 -11.91 1.84 15.91
C PRO A 514 -12.53 3.10 15.31
N GLY A 515 -12.14 3.43 14.07
CA GLY A 515 -12.29 4.76 13.50
C GLY A 515 -13.69 5.34 13.65
N SER A 516 -13.78 6.54 14.22
CA SER A 516 -14.87 7.45 13.90
C SER A 516 -14.74 7.79 12.41
N ALA A 517 -15.51 7.11 11.57
CA ALA A 517 -15.65 7.47 10.18
C ALA A 517 -15.94 8.98 10.07
N PRO A 518 -15.34 9.72 9.12
CA PRO A 518 -15.85 11.05 8.80
C PRO A 518 -17.34 10.92 8.47
N SER A 519 -18.16 11.79 9.07
CA SER A 519 -19.61 11.84 8.84
C SER A 519 -19.91 11.63 7.36
N ALA A 520 -20.62 10.54 7.07
CA ALA A 520 -21.13 10.27 5.76
C ALA A 520 -21.85 11.50 5.23
N VAL A 521 -21.49 11.93 4.02
CA VAL A 521 -22.38 12.74 3.18
C VAL A 521 -23.72 11.99 3.12
N PRO A 522 -24.88 12.63 3.37
CA PRO A 522 -26.15 11.94 3.44
C PRO A 522 -26.45 11.29 2.08
N SER A 523 -26.33 9.96 2.04
CA SER A 523 -26.80 9.15 0.92
C SER A 523 -28.33 9.17 0.98
N GLY A 524 -28.95 9.81 -0.02
CA GLY A 524 -30.39 9.75 -0.21
C GLY A 524 -30.84 8.30 -0.38
N ALA A 525 -31.92 7.95 0.32
CA ALA A 525 -32.48 6.60 0.32
C ALA A 525 -32.80 6.12 -1.11
N VAL A 526 -32.13 5.04 -1.52
CA VAL A 526 -32.52 4.25 -2.70
C VAL A 526 -33.58 3.24 -2.24
N PRO A 527 -34.76 3.19 -2.88
CA PRO A 527 -35.79 2.21 -2.52
C PRO A 527 -35.35 0.79 -2.93
N ALA A 528 -35.64 -0.18 -2.06
CA ALA A 528 -35.34 -1.59 -2.29
C ALA A 528 -35.97 -2.11 -3.60
N PRO A 529 -35.25 -2.88 -4.43
CA PRO A 529 -35.84 -3.53 -5.58
C PRO A 529 -36.79 -4.63 -5.11
N GLY A 530 -38.04 -4.55 -5.57
CA GLY A 530 -39.08 -5.54 -5.32
C GLY A 530 -38.69 -6.90 -5.91
N ARG A 531 -38.90 -7.96 -5.12
CA ARG A 531 -38.80 -9.36 -5.56
C ARG A 531 -39.68 -9.60 -6.80
N PRO A 532 -39.16 -10.13 -7.91
CA PRO A 532 -40.00 -10.71 -8.93
C PRO A 532 -40.54 -12.05 -8.42
N GLY A 533 -41.86 -12.21 -8.50
CA GLY A 533 -42.55 -13.47 -8.20
C GLY A 533 -42.14 -14.55 -9.20
N GLY A 534 -41.73 -15.71 -8.68
CA GLY A 534 -41.47 -16.89 -9.49
C GLY A 534 -42.79 -17.53 -9.94
N PRO A 535 -42.88 -18.01 -11.19
CA PRO A 535 -43.99 -18.84 -11.63
C PRO A 535 -43.78 -20.32 -11.26
N ASP A 536 -44.94 -20.91 -11.03
CA ASP A 536 -45.29 -22.26 -10.64
C ASP A 536 -44.45 -23.44 -11.15
N ALA A 537 -44.36 -24.42 -10.25
CA ALA A 537 -43.94 -25.78 -10.47
C ALA A 537 -44.78 -26.48 -11.56
N VAL A 538 -44.08 -27.15 -12.49
CA VAL A 538 -44.65 -28.25 -13.27
C VAL A 538 -43.86 -29.51 -12.94
N ALA A 539 -44.55 -30.43 -12.27
CA ALA A 539 -44.12 -31.81 -12.12
C ALA A 539 -44.21 -32.56 -13.46
N ARG A 540 -43.25 -33.45 -13.73
CA ARG A 540 -43.48 -34.83 -14.19
C ARG A 540 -42.16 -35.59 -14.41
N THR A 541 -42.09 -36.74 -13.74
CA THR A 541 -41.54 -38.06 -14.14
C THR A 541 -40.32 -38.14 -15.05
#